data_AF-A0A7S3G073-F1
#
_entry.id   AF-A0A7S3G073-F1
#
_cell.length_a   1.000
_cell.length_b   1.000
_cell.length_c   1.000
_cell.angle_alpha   90.00
_cell.angle_beta   90.00
_cell.angle_gamma   90.00
#
_symmetry.space_group_name_H-M   'P 1'
#
loop_
_entity.id
_entity.type
_entity.pdbx_description
1 polymer ?
#
loop_
_entity_poly.entity_id
_entity_poly.type
_entity_poly.pdbx_seq_one_letter_code
_entity_poly.pdbx_strand_id
1 'polypeptide(L)'
;GKHKVIKIGFYASDEIGQLVVMVEIFEKDQIYTERFREILPEYLLKPIDYYIAHNVKPQVVRYNVAMESIHNGVPLIRTPVFFEAGDNFEVKVQFQRVGHIGFNEYMKFIHEAYKVDKMNINNEYQGTW
;
A
#
# COMPACT_ATOMS: atom_id res chain seq x y z
N GLY A 1 -16.36 2.26 -22.48
CA GLY A 1 -16.62 1.77 -21.12
C GLY A 1 -16.39 2.91 -20.14
N LYS A 2 -17.15 3.02 -19.05
CA LYS A 2 -16.87 4.05 -18.04
C LYS A 2 -15.55 3.71 -17.35
N HIS A 3 -14.61 4.65 -17.33
CA HIS A 3 -13.37 4.51 -16.57
C HIS A 3 -13.72 4.51 -15.07
N LYS A 4 -13.02 3.69 -14.28
CA LYS A 4 -13.12 3.73 -12.82
C LYS A 4 -11.86 4.40 -12.29
N VAL A 5 -12.03 5.37 -11.39
CA VAL A 5 -10.89 5.95 -10.68
C VAL A 5 -10.54 5.05 -9.50
N ILE A 6 -9.25 4.81 -9.29
CA ILE A 6 -8.74 4.04 -8.16
C ILE A 6 -7.72 4.84 -7.38
N LYS A 7 -7.69 4.65 -6.06
CA LYS A 7 -6.62 5.14 -5.19
C LYS A 7 -5.95 3.96 -4.51
N ILE A 8 -4.62 3.96 -4.55
CA ILE A 8 -3.81 2.85 -4.05
C ILE A 8 -3.03 3.35 -2.82
N GLY A 9 -3.22 2.67 -1.70
CA GLY A 9 -2.45 2.86 -0.47
C GLY A 9 -1.54 1.67 -0.23
N PHE A 10 -0.34 1.93 0.27
CA PHE A 10 0.67 0.92 0.59
C PHE A 10 0.99 1.01 2.09
N TYR A 11 1.14 -0.13 2.76
CA TYR A 11 1.78 -0.17 4.08
C TYR A 11 2.54 -1.48 4.28
N ALA A 12 3.71 -1.40 4.90
CA ALA A 12 4.43 -2.57 5.38
C ALA A 12 3.80 -3.05 6.69
N SER A 13 3.51 -4.34 6.80
CA SER A 13 3.00 -4.94 8.02
C SER A 13 4.02 -5.90 8.60
N ASP A 14 4.65 -5.49 9.69
CA ASP A 14 5.65 -6.31 10.40
C ASP A 14 5.04 -7.59 10.98
N GLU A 15 3.77 -7.54 11.41
CA GLU A 15 3.04 -8.69 11.97
C GLU A 15 2.98 -9.88 11.00
N ILE A 16 2.75 -9.60 9.71
CA ILE A 16 2.64 -10.62 8.67
C ILE A 16 3.84 -10.65 7.71
N GLY A 17 4.85 -9.82 7.95
CA GLY A 17 6.06 -9.73 7.11
C GLY A 17 5.78 -9.44 5.64
N GLN A 18 4.71 -8.70 5.33
CA GLN A 18 4.23 -8.49 3.96
C GLN A 18 3.91 -7.02 3.71
N LEU A 19 4.07 -6.61 2.45
CA LEU A 19 3.52 -5.36 1.95
C LEU A 19 2.02 -5.56 1.73
N VAL A 20 1.21 -4.70 2.31
CA VAL A 20 -0.23 -4.71 2.08
C VAL A 20 -0.61 -3.54 1.20
N VAL A 21 -1.44 -3.83 0.21
CA VAL A 21 -1.93 -2.86 -0.77
C VAL A 21 -3.44 -2.74 -0.64
N MET A 22 -3.91 -1.53 -0.37
CA MET A 22 -5.32 -1.18 -0.28
C MET A 22 -5.73 -0.42 -1.53
N VAL A 23 -6.68 -0.97 -2.31
CA VAL A 23 -7.17 -0.34 -3.53
C VAL A 23 -8.60 0.14 -3.31
N GLU A 24 -8.76 1.45 -3.12
CA GLU A 24 -10.06 2.11 -3.07
C GLU A 24 -10.57 2.35 -4.48
N ILE A 25 -11.82 1.94 -4.74
CA ILE A 25 -12.48 2.00 -6.03
C ILE A 25 -13.58 3.06 -5.96
N PHE A 26 -13.49 4.06 -6.83
CA PHE A 26 -14.51 5.10 -6.98
C PHE A 26 -15.45 4.70 -8.12
N GLU A 27 -16.65 4.23 -7.77
CA GLU A 27 -17.72 3.92 -8.72
C GLU A 27 -18.25 5.19 -9.43
N LYS A 28 -18.11 6.35 -8.77
CA LYS A 28 -18.57 7.65 -9.27
C LYS A 28 -17.42 8.65 -9.23
N ASP A 29 -17.05 9.19 -10.39
CA ASP A 29 -16.00 10.20 -10.54
C ASP A 29 -16.27 11.46 -9.69
N GLN A 30 -17.53 11.77 -9.41
CA GLN A 30 -17.93 12.90 -8.56
C GLN A 30 -17.34 12.81 -7.16
N ILE A 31 -17.35 11.62 -6.54
CA ILE A 31 -16.84 11.42 -5.18
C ILE A 31 -15.32 11.65 -5.15
N TYR A 32 -14.61 11.14 -6.16
CA TYR A 32 -13.18 11.38 -6.30
C TYR A 32 -12.89 12.87 -6.49
N THR A 33 -13.58 13.49 -7.44
CA THR A 33 -13.40 14.90 -7.79
C THR A 33 -13.67 15.80 -6.60
N GLU A 34 -14.74 15.56 -5.83
CA GLU A 34 -15.09 16.31 -4.62
C GLU A 34 -14.08 16.11 -3.49
N ARG A 35 -13.64 14.88 -3.27
CA ARG A 35 -12.68 14.56 -2.20
C ARG A 35 -11.30 15.16 -2.46
N PHE A 36 -10.88 15.26 -3.71
CA PHE A 36 -9.54 15.73 -4.09
C PHE A 36 -9.56 17.12 -4.74
N ARG A 37 -10.60 17.93 -4.47
CA ARG A 37 -10.57 19.35 -4.83
C ARG A 37 -9.43 20.06 -4.10
N GLU A 38 -8.82 21.02 -4.78
CA GLU A 38 -7.69 21.82 -4.27
C GLU A 38 -8.02 22.59 -2.98
N ILE A 39 -9.31 22.92 -2.78
CA ILE A 39 -9.78 23.65 -1.60
C ILE A 39 -10.87 22.84 -0.92
N LEU A 40 -10.52 22.25 0.22
CA LEU A 40 -11.46 21.63 1.14
C LEU A 40 -11.48 22.45 2.45
N PRO A 41 -12.64 22.56 3.11
CA PRO A 41 -12.70 23.05 4.48
C PRO A 41 -11.74 22.28 5.38
N GLU A 42 -11.14 22.95 6.36
CA GLU A 42 -10.09 22.38 7.23
C GLU A 42 -10.52 21.06 7.91
N TYR A 43 -11.78 21.00 8.35
CA TYR A 43 -12.37 19.81 8.98
C TYR A 43 -12.62 18.64 8.00
N LEU A 44 -12.44 18.82 6.69
CA LEU A 44 -12.54 17.79 5.66
C LEU A 44 -11.18 17.44 5.05
N LEU A 45 -10.08 18.01 5.53
CA LEU A 45 -8.75 17.69 5.01
C LEU A 45 -8.40 16.22 5.28
N LYS A 46 -8.80 15.67 6.43
CA LYS A 46 -8.61 14.24 6.73
C LYS A 46 -9.64 13.38 5.99
N PRO A 47 -9.24 12.27 5.34
CA PRO A 47 -10.18 11.46 4.57
C PRO A 47 -11.29 10.84 5.42
N ILE A 48 -10.97 10.47 6.66
CA ILE A 48 -11.93 9.87 7.59
C ILE A 48 -13.11 10.82 7.82
N ASP A 49 -12.81 12.09 8.09
CA ASP A 49 -13.83 13.11 8.38
C ASP A 49 -14.73 13.33 7.15
N TYR A 50 -14.16 13.30 5.94
CA TYR A 50 -14.93 13.38 4.70
C TYR A 50 -15.91 12.20 4.55
N TYR A 51 -15.45 10.96 4.72
CA TYR A 51 -16.32 9.78 4.55
C TYR A 51 -17.46 9.75 5.56
N ILE A 52 -17.18 10.15 6.81
CA ILE A 52 -18.20 10.24 7.86
C ILE A 52 -19.21 11.34 7.54
N ALA A 53 -18.74 12.56 7.25
CA ALA A 53 -19.62 13.71 6.99
C ALA A 53 -20.55 13.51 5.79
N HIS A 54 -20.10 12.77 4.77
CA HIS A 54 -20.87 12.54 3.54
C HIS A 54 -21.55 11.16 3.50
N ASN A 55 -21.48 10.38 4.59
CA ASN A 55 -22.01 9.01 4.66
C ASN A 55 -21.54 8.12 3.49
N VAL A 56 -20.27 8.27 3.10
CA VAL A 56 -19.66 7.52 1.99
C VAL A 56 -19.03 6.25 2.56
N LYS A 57 -19.41 5.10 1.98
CA LYS A 57 -18.79 3.81 2.27
C LYS A 57 -17.86 3.40 1.12
N PRO A 58 -16.55 3.73 1.20
CA PRO A 58 -15.58 3.38 0.16
C PRO A 58 -15.57 1.88 -0.11
N GLN A 59 -15.46 1.52 -1.38
CA GLN A 59 -15.28 0.13 -1.82
C GLN A 59 -13.79 -0.14 -1.91
N VAL A 60 -13.26 -0.97 -1.03
CA VAL A 60 -11.81 -1.21 -0.96
C VAL A 60 -11.50 -2.69 -1.07
N VAL A 61 -10.49 -3.02 -1.86
CA VAL A 61 -9.95 -4.36 -2.01
C VAL A 61 -8.54 -4.40 -1.45
N ARG A 62 -8.28 -5.37 -0.56
CA ARG A 62 -6.96 -5.63 -0.01
C ARG A 62 -6.22 -6.67 -0.84
N TYR A 63 -4.94 -6.41 -1.06
CA TYR A 63 -3.97 -7.36 -1.56
C TYR A 63 -2.82 -7.49 -0.57
N ASN A 64 -2.34 -8.71 -0.41
CA ASN A 64 -1.07 -8.96 0.26
C ASN A 64 -0.01 -9.22 -0.82
N VAL A 65 1.15 -8.60 -0.66
CA VAL A 65 2.30 -8.72 -1.54
C VAL A 65 3.45 -9.27 -0.71
N ALA A 66 3.86 -10.49 -1.05
CA ALA A 66 5.04 -11.13 -0.48
C ALA A 66 6.19 -11.04 -1.47
N MET A 67 7.38 -10.75 -0.96
CA MET A 67 8.62 -10.75 -1.73
C MET A 67 9.60 -11.68 -1.03
N GLU A 68 10.06 -12.70 -1.76
CA GLU A 68 11.06 -13.64 -1.28
C GLU A 68 12.32 -13.48 -2.12
N SER A 69 13.44 -13.22 -1.46
CA SER A 69 14.75 -13.16 -2.12
C SER A 69 15.42 -14.53 -2.01
N ILE A 70 16.04 -14.99 -3.10
CA ILE A 70 16.69 -16.30 -3.19
C ILE A 70 18.08 -16.09 -3.81
N HIS A 71 19.11 -16.59 -3.15
CA HIS A 71 20.50 -16.53 -3.61
C HIS A 71 21.02 -17.95 -3.82
N ASN A 72 21.46 -18.25 -5.05
CA ASN A 72 21.92 -19.59 -5.45
C ASN A 72 20.93 -20.73 -5.08
N GLY A 73 19.62 -20.45 -5.20
CA GLY A 73 18.56 -21.40 -4.84
C GLY A 73 18.19 -21.47 -3.35
N VAL A 74 18.87 -20.69 -2.49
CA VAL A 74 18.62 -20.64 -1.04
C VAL A 74 17.86 -19.35 -0.67
N PRO A 75 16.71 -19.43 0.04
CA PRO A 75 16.01 -18.26 0.52
C PRO A 75 16.86 -17.40 1.45
N LEU A 76 16.90 -16.10 1.20
CA LEU A 76 17.58 -15.11 2.02
C LEU A 76 16.65 -14.59 3.11
N ILE A 77 16.94 -14.95 4.36
CA ILE A 77 16.12 -14.59 5.53
C ILE A 77 16.82 -13.49 6.37
N ARG A 78 18.13 -13.26 6.16
CA ARG A 78 18.93 -12.29 6.95
C ARG A 78 20.01 -11.61 6.10
N THR A 79 20.36 -10.39 6.49
CA THR A 79 21.47 -9.58 5.96
C THR A 79 22.66 -9.57 6.93
N PRO A 80 23.90 -9.30 6.47
CA PRO A 80 24.31 -9.03 5.10
C PRO A 80 24.45 -10.30 4.24
N VAL A 81 24.29 -10.14 2.92
CA VAL A 81 24.52 -11.18 1.90
C VAL A 81 25.72 -10.76 1.08
N PHE A 82 26.70 -11.66 0.94
CA PHE A 82 27.88 -11.43 0.12
C PHE A 82 27.68 -12.08 -1.24
N PHE A 83 27.90 -11.31 -2.29
CA PHE A 83 27.79 -11.77 -3.67
C PHE A 83 29.18 -11.97 -4.26
N GLU A 84 29.35 -13.07 -4.98
CA GLU A 84 30.55 -13.42 -5.73
C GLU A 84 30.24 -13.51 -7.23
N ALA A 85 31.30 -13.44 -8.05
CA ALA A 85 31.16 -13.59 -9.48
C ALA A 85 30.64 -15.00 -9.82
N GLY A 86 29.50 -15.06 -10.52
CA GLY A 86 28.84 -16.33 -10.88
C GLY A 86 27.61 -16.66 -10.02
N ASP A 87 27.31 -15.85 -9.00
CA ASP A 87 26.09 -16.01 -8.21
C ASP A 87 24.82 -15.72 -9.01
N ASN A 88 23.76 -16.44 -8.69
CA ASN A 88 22.40 -16.20 -9.17
C ASN A 88 21.54 -15.62 -8.04
N PHE A 89 20.84 -14.52 -8.34
CA PHE A 89 19.91 -13.88 -7.42
C PHE A 89 18.52 -13.82 -8.06
N GLU A 90 17.54 -14.37 -7.37
CA GLU A 90 16.15 -14.42 -7.80
C GLU A 90 15.27 -13.69 -6.78
N VAL A 91 14.25 -13.00 -7.27
CA VAL A 91 13.19 -12.43 -6.44
C VAL A 91 11.87 -13.02 -6.89
N LYS A 92 11.16 -13.69 -5.98
CA LYS A 92 9.80 -14.17 -6.20
C LYS A 92 8.83 -13.18 -5.59
N VAL A 93 7.89 -12.70 -6.40
CA VAL A 93 6.82 -11.81 -5.97
C VAL A 93 5.50 -12.53 -6.06
N GLN A 94 4.76 -12.56 -4.95
CA GLN A 94 3.43 -13.15 -4.89
C GLN A 94 2.40 -12.05 -4.58
N PHE A 95 1.42 -11.90 -5.47
CA PHE A 95 0.25 -11.05 -5.26
C PHE A 95 -0.94 -11.91 -4.87
N GLN A 96 -1.48 -11.71 -3.68
CA GLN A 96 -2.69 -12.39 -3.21
C GLN A 96 -3.81 -11.38 -3.02
N ARG A 97 -4.90 -11.52 -3.79
CA ARG A 97 -6.13 -10.77 -3.52
C ARG A 97 -6.80 -11.36 -2.28
N VAL A 98 -6.85 -10.59 -1.20
CA VAL A 98 -7.51 -11.00 0.05
C VAL A 98 -9.02 -10.85 -0.08
N GLY A 99 -9.48 -9.75 -0.67
CA GLY A 99 -10.91 -9.50 -0.89
C GLY A 99 -11.32 -8.09 -0.48
N HIS A 100 -12.63 -7.89 -0.33
CA HIS A 100 -13.18 -6.63 0.15
C HIS A 100 -12.94 -6.47 1.64
N ILE A 101 -12.53 -5.27 2.06
CA ILE A 101 -12.36 -4.92 3.47
C ILE A 101 -13.51 -4.07 3.97
N GLY A 102 -13.83 -4.21 5.25
CA GLY A 102 -14.89 -3.45 5.90
C GLY A 102 -14.50 -1.99 6.12
N PHE A 103 -15.51 -1.11 6.17
CA PHE A 103 -15.35 0.32 6.40
C PHE A 103 -14.45 0.63 7.61
N ASN A 104 -14.70 0.00 8.76
CA ASN A 104 -13.94 0.25 9.98
C ASN A 104 -12.47 -0.16 9.88
N GLU A 105 -12.17 -1.28 9.22
CA GLU A 105 -10.80 -1.72 8.97
C GLU A 105 -10.06 -0.72 8.06
N TYR A 106 -10.73 -0.27 7.01
CA TYR A 106 -10.17 0.75 6.12
C TYR A 106 -9.96 2.11 6.81
N MET A 107 -10.89 2.54 7.69
CA MET A 107 -10.71 3.77 8.46
C MET A 107 -9.53 3.67 9.43
N LYS A 108 -9.31 2.52 10.07
CA LYS A 108 -8.11 2.27 10.87
C LYS A 108 -6.84 2.39 10.03
N PHE A 109 -6.83 1.78 8.85
CA PHE A 109 -5.71 1.90 7.91
C PHE A 109 -5.42 3.36 7.55
N ILE A 110 -6.43 4.14 7.14
CA ILE A 110 -6.25 5.56 6.83
C ILE A 110 -5.73 6.33 8.04
N HIS A 111 -6.27 6.04 9.23
CA HIS A 111 -5.86 6.73 10.46
C HIS A 111 -4.38 6.54 10.74
N GLU A 112 -3.86 5.32 10.58
CA GLU A 112 -2.44 5.04 10.76
C GLU A 112 -1.59 5.59 9.60
N ALA A 113 -2.04 5.43 8.35
CA ALA A 113 -1.30 5.90 7.18
C ALA A 113 -1.08 7.42 7.19
N TYR A 114 -2.03 8.21 7.69
CA TYR A 114 -1.91 9.66 7.77
C TYR A 114 -1.17 10.16 9.03
N LYS A 115 -0.74 9.28 9.93
CA LYS A 115 0.23 9.63 10.99
C LYS A 115 1.67 9.58 10.48
N VAL A 116 1.91 8.87 9.38
CA VAL A 116 3.25 8.65 8.83
C VAL A 116 3.42 9.57 7.63
N ASP A 117 4.00 10.76 7.85
CA ASP A 117 4.21 11.76 6.79
C ASP A 117 5.11 11.27 5.66
N LYS A 118 6.00 10.30 5.93
CA LYS A 118 6.94 9.73 4.96
C LYS A 118 7.24 8.26 5.29
N MET A 119 7.06 7.38 4.30
CA MET A 119 7.68 6.06 4.33
C MET A 119 9.16 6.25 4.00
N ASN A 120 10.03 6.32 5.00
CA ASN A 120 11.47 6.29 4.79
C ASN A 120 11.84 4.89 4.28
N ILE A 121 11.87 4.72 2.97
CA ILE A 121 12.61 3.62 2.36
C ILE A 121 14.09 4.03 2.49
N ASN A 122 14.70 3.74 3.64
CA ASN A 122 16.15 3.83 3.79
C ASN A 122 16.78 2.75 2.91
N ASN A 123 17.04 3.09 1.66
CA ASN A 123 17.85 2.29 0.76
C ASN A 123 19.32 2.66 0.98
N GLU A 124 19.94 2.04 1.99
CA GLU A 124 21.39 2.04 2.13
C GLU A 124 21.97 1.01 1.14
N TYR A 125 22.09 1.39 -0.13
CA TYR A 125 22.86 0.59 -1.08
C TYR A 125 24.36 0.79 -0.81
N GLN A 126 25.04 -0.27 -0.40
CA GLN A 126 26.50 -0.38 -0.54
C GLN A 126 26.79 -1.40 -1.64
N GLY A 127 26.99 -0.93 -2.87
CA GLY A 127 27.33 -1.75 -4.02
C GLY A 127 27.60 -0.91 -5.27
N THR A 128 28.53 -1.37 -6.10
CA THR A 128 28.82 -0.80 -7.44
C THR A 128 28.09 -1.61 -8.51
N TRP A 129 27.73 -0.95 -9.62
CA TRP A 129 27.32 -1.60 -10.87
C TRP A 129 28.42 -2.50 -11.43
#